data_AF-A0A950IQ16-F1
#
_entry.id   AF-A0A950IQ16-F1
#
_cell.length_a   1.000
_cell.length_b   1.000
_cell.length_c   1.000
_cell.angle_alpha   90.00
_cell.angle_beta   90.00
_cell.angle_gamma   90.00
#
_symmetry.space_group_name_H-M   'P 1'
#
loop_
_entity.id
_entity.type
_entity.pdbx_description
1 polymer ?
#
loop_
_entity_poly.entity_id
_entity_poly.type
_entity_poly.pdbx_seq_one_letter_code
_entity_poly.pdbx_strand_id
1 'polypeptide(L)'
;ATRKSGAPLDFISFHPKGNPKFSGGNVRMNIGAQLRAVERGMQIVASYPEWRNTPIILGESDPEGCAACKGEQNGYRNGPLYGVSIVEAIARTYELARKENVNIQGAVTWAFEFEDQPYFAGFRQLATNGIDLAVLNVFRMLGMLRGDWVETTCTGAQPLDDVVNNSVTALPDVDAIATRDGREIDVLVWNYHDDDVPAEPASIHLEITHLGAKRVRTEMFRMDADHSNAFTLWKSMDRPQKPTPAQRVQLEESAALQRDPGRALAVHHTVATLDFSLPRQGVYLVKLMW
;
A
#
# COMPACT_ATOMS: atom_id res chain seq x y z
N ALA A 1 -6.16 -28.08 31.48
CA ALA A 1 -4.91 -28.85 31.56
C ALA A 1 -4.24 -28.75 32.95
N THR A 2 -3.90 -27.55 33.46
CA THR A 2 -3.12 -27.39 34.72
C THR A 2 -3.92 -26.89 35.93
N ARG A 3 -5.16 -26.41 35.74
CA ARG A 3 -6.01 -25.74 36.76
C ARG A 3 -5.39 -24.47 37.37
N LYS A 4 -4.27 -23.98 36.85
CA LYS A 4 -3.69 -22.68 37.23
C LYS A 4 -4.47 -21.56 36.53
N SER A 5 -4.47 -20.38 37.13
CA SER A 5 -5.00 -19.17 36.48
C SER A 5 -4.08 -18.77 35.33
N GLY A 6 -4.67 -18.40 34.19
CA GLY A 6 -3.95 -17.99 32.98
C GLY A 6 -3.49 -19.15 32.09
N ALA A 7 -3.15 -18.78 30.85
CA ALA A 7 -2.49 -19.61 29.85
C ALA A 7 -1.49 -18.73 29.06
N PRO A 8 -0.45 -19.30 28.43
CA PRO A 8 0.43 -18.54 27.56
C PRO A 8 -0.35 -17.83 26.44
N LEU A 9 0.02 -16.59 26.15
CA LEU A 9 -0.52 -15.77 25.06
C LEU A 9 0.65 -15.01 24.40
N ASP A 10 1.24 -15.65 23.40
CA ASP A 10 2.47 -15.14 22.76
C ASP A 10 2.19 -14.03 21.74
N PHE A 11 0.97 -14.00 21.18
CA PHE A 11 0.50 -12.95 20.30
C PHE A 11 -1.03 -12.87 20.32
N ILE A 12 -1.57 -11.74 19.89
CA ILE A 12 -2.99 -11.49 19.68
C ILE A 12 -3.20 -11.29 18.18
N SER A 13 -4.23 -11.91 17.62
CA SER A 13 -4.60 -11.73 16.23
C SER A 13 -6.08 -11.47 16.06
N PHE A 14 -6.41 -10.67 15.05
CA PHE A 14 -7.78 -10.40 14.61
C PHE A 14 -7.76 -9.99 13.13
N HIS A 15 -8.93 -10.01 12.48
CA HIS A 15 -9.07 -9.90 11.03
C HIS A 15 -9.84 -8.61 10.65
N PRO A 16 -9.16 -7.46 10.55
CA PRO A 16 -9.79 -6.22 10.13
C PRO A 16 -10.02 -6.21 8.62
N LYS A 17 -11.24 -5.89 8.18
CA LYS A 17 -11.59 -5.87 6.76
C LYS A 17 -12.32 -4.59 6.38
N GLY A 18 -12.10 -4.14 5.15
CA GLY A 18 -12.87 -3.04 4.57
C GLY A 18 -14.27 -3.46 4.11
N ASN A 19 -14.97 -2.53 3.47
CA ASN A 19 -16.34 -2.74 3.00
C ASN A 19 -16.62 -1.97 1.70
N PRO A 20 -15.94 -2.31 0.59
CA PRO A 20 -16.12 -1.69 -0.70
C PRO A 20 -17.56 -1.83 -1.16
N LYS A 21 -18.06 -0.76 -1.78
CA LYS A 21 -19.37 -0.71 -2.41
C LYS A 21 -19.19 -0.45 -3.89
N PHE A 22 -19.96 -1.18 -4.69
CA PHE A 22 -20.02 -0.99 -6.13
C PHE A 22 -21.34 -0.32 -6.49
N SER A 23 -21.27 0.85 -7.10
CA SER A 23 -22.44 1.61 -7.54
C SER A 23 -22.05 2.50 -8.71
N GLY A 24 -22.97 2.69 -9.66
CA GLY A 24 -22.73 3.55 -10.82
C GLY A 24 -21.55 3.12 -11.70
N GLY A 25 -21.19 1.83 -11.69
CA GLY A 25 -20.11 1.27 -12.51
C GLY A 25 -18.70 1.36 -11.93
N ASN A 26 -18.53 1.97 -10.76
CA ASN A 26 -17.24 2.09 -10.09
C ASN A 26 -17.30 1.53 -8.66
N VAL A 27 -16.14 1.14 -8.13
CA VAL A 27 -16.01 0.77 -6.72
C VAL A 27 -15.65 2.00 -5.88
N ARG A 28 -16.16 2.03 -4.65
CA ARG A 28 -15.71 2.89 -3.56
C ARG A 28 -15.19 2.00 -2.43
N MET A 29 -13.91 2.09 -2.09
CA MET A 29 -13.22 1.14 -1.21
C MET A 29 -13.70 1.13 0.25
N ASN A 30 -13.86 2.29 0.88
CA ASN A 30 -14.19 2.46 2.30
C ASN A 30 -13.12 1.85 3.23
N ILE A 31 -11.87 2.33 3.08
CA ILE A 31 -10.76 1.93 3.95
C ILE A 31 -11.00 2.27 5.42
N GLY A 32 -11.78 3.33 5.72
CA GLY A 32 -12.16 3.68 7.08
C GLY A 32 -12.86 2.54 7.83
N ALA A 33 -13.60 1.66 7.13
CA ALA A 33 -14.18 0.47 7.75
C ALA A 33 -13.11 -0.50 8.27
N GLN A 34 -12.05 -0.72 7.49
CA GLN A 34 -10.91 -1.54 7.89
C GLN A 34 -10.16 -0.90 9.07
N LEU A 35 -9.87 0.41 8.98
CA LEU A 35 -9.13 1.13 10.00
C LEU A 35 -9.87 1.24 11.33
N ARG A 36 -11.20 1.42 11.32
CA ARG A 36 -12.01 1.33 12.57
C ARG A 36 -11.94 -0.06 13.21
N ALA A 37 -11.89 -1.12 12.41
CA ALA A 37 -11.71 -2.47 12.94
C ALA A 37 -10.30 -2.67 13.52
N VAL A 38 -9.27 -2.11 12.88
CA VAL A 38 -7.89 -2.05 13.41
C VAL A 38 -7.86 -1.32 14.75
N GLU A 39 -8.33 -0.07 14.78
CA GLU A 39 -8.32 0.79 15.96
C GLU A 39 -9.07 0.14 17.13
N ARG A 40 -10.27 -0.39 16.88
CA ARG A 40 -11.05 -1.07 17.93
C ARG A 40 -10.33 -2.32 18.46
N GLY A 41 -9.69 -3.11 17.59
CA GLY A 41 -8.89 -4.25 18.03
C GLY A 41 -7.73 -3.82 18.93
N MET A 42 -7.01 -2.76 18.54
CA MET A 42 -5.91 -2.19 19.32
C MET A 42 -6.38 -1.62 20.66
N GLN A 43 -7.51 -0.90 20.69
CA GLN A 43 -8.11 -0.37 21.92
C GLN A 43 -8.51 -1.47 22.90
N ILE A 44 -9.04 -2.59 22.38
CA ILE A 44 -9.33 -3.77 23.21
C ILE A 44 -8.04 -4.29 23.83
N VAL A 45 -6.98 -4.50 23.05
CA VAL A 45 -5.67 -4.95 23.59
C VAL A 45 -5.11 -3.97 24.62
N ALA A 46 -5.14 -2.67 24.32
CA ALA A 46 -4.65 -1.62 25.19
C ALA A 46 -5.41 -1.51 26.52
N SER A 47 -6.69 -1.95 26.55
CA SER A 47 -7.52 -1.96 27.77
C SER A 47 -7.09 -3.00 28.81
N TYR A 48 -6.25 -3.98 28.43
CA TYR A 48 -5.67 -4.98 29.32
C TYR A 48 -4.17 -4.67 29.54
N PRO A 49 -3.78 -4.11 30.69
CA PRO A 49 -2.38 -3.76 30.97
C PRO A 49 -1.40 -4.92 30.80
N GLU A 50 -1.82 -6.15 31.10
CA GLU A 50 -1.02 -7.37 30.95
C GLU A 50 -0.74 -7.75 29.50
N TRP A 51 -1.53 -7.26 28.54
CA TRP A 51 -1.41 -7.59 27.11
C TRP A 51 -0.98 -6.41 26.24
N ARG A 52 -0.77 -5.23 26.83
CA ARG A 52 -0.42 -4.01 26.08
C ARG A 52 0.80 -4.18 25.17
N ASN A 53 1.78 -4.95 25.63
CA ASN A 53 3.02 -5.22 24.90
C ASN A 53 2.98 -6.55 24.11
N THR A 54 1.89 -7.31 24.22
CA THR A 54 1.73 -8.56 23.48
C THR A 54 1.70 -8.25 21.98
N PRO A 55 2.53 -8.92 21.17
CA PRO A 55 2.53 -8.79 19.73
C PRO A 55 1.14 -8.88 19.11
N ILE A 56 0.76 -7.90 18.30
CA ILE A 56 -0.44 -7.93 17.47
C ILE A 56 -0.04 -8.33 16.05
N ILE A 57 -0.73 -9.32 15.50
CA ILE A 57 -0.62 -9.72 14.09
C ILE A 57 -2.02 -9.66 13.48
N LEU A 58 -2.21 -8.81 12.48
CA LEU A 58 -3.47 -8.78 11.74
C LEU A 58 -3.51 -9.99 10.80
N GLY A 59 -4.27 -11.02 11.15
CA GLY A 59 -4.25 -12.32 10.47
C GLY A 59 -4.87 -12.31 9.07
N GLU A 60 -5.75 -11.34 8.80
CA GLU A 60 -6.31 -11.04 7.49
C GLU A 60 -6.68 -9.55 7.44
N SER A 61 -5.82 -8.72 6.85
CA SER A 61 -5.99 -7.26 6.76
C SER A 61 -6.20 -6.84 5.31
N ASP A 62 -7.44 -6.90 4.85
CA ASP A 62 -7.75 -6.74 3.43
C ASP A 62 -8.89 -5.75 3.17
N PRO A 63 -9.02 -5.24 1.93
CA PRO A 63 -10.13 -4.37 1.58
C PRO A 63 -11.52 -4.98 1.77
N GLU A 64 -11.67 -6.32 1.78
CA GLU A 64 -12.97 -7.00 1.93
C GLU A 64 -12.85 -8.48 2.36
N GLY A 65 -13.97 -9.21 2.45
CA GLY A 65 -14.05 -10.56 3.02
C GLY A 65 -13.88 -11.76 2.10
N CYS A 66 -14.13 -11.61 0.79
CA CYS A 66 -14.22 -12.73 -0.13
C CYS A 66 -13.15 -12.67 -1.23
N ALA A 67 -11.99 -13.26 -0.95
CA ALA A 67 -10.88 -13.38 -1.91
C ALA A 67 -11.28 -14.12 -3.20
N ALA A 68 -12.13 -15.14 -3.10
CA ALA A 68 -12.59 -15.98 -4.20
C ALA A 68 -13.83 -15.42 -4.96
N CYS A 69 -14.43 -14.32 -4.49
CA CYS A 69 -15.60 -13.76 -5.16
C CYS A 69 -15.17 -13.02 -6.43
N LYS A 70 -15.88 -13.29 -7.53
CA LYS A 70 -15.72 -12.63 -8.84
C LYS A 70 -16.82 -11.60 -9.08
N GLY A 71 -16.62 -10.78 -10.11
CA GLY A 71 -17.60 -9.83 -10.62
C GLY A 71 -17.01 -8.43 -10.75
N GLU A 72 -17.75 -7.54 -11.43
CA GLU A 72 -17.31 -6.17 -11.70
C GLU A 72 -16.96 -5.40 -10.44
N GLN A 73 -17.67 -5.67 -9.33
CA GLN A 73 -17.40 -5.08 -8.02
C GLN A 73 -15.99 -5.35 -7.47
N ASN A 74 -15.30 -6.37 -7.98
CA ASN A 74 -13.96 -6.76 -7.58
C ASN A 74 -12.90 -6.44 -8.65
N GLY A 75 -13.27 -5.76 -9.74
CA GLY A 75 -12.37 -5.41 -10.84
C GLY A 75 -11.17 -4.55 -10.40
N TYR A 76 -11.34 -3.75 -9.35
CA TYR A 76 -10.29 -2.92 -8.76
C TYR A 76 -9.05 -3.72 -8.30
N ARG A 77 -9.22 -5.00 -7.97
CA ARG A 77 -8.15 -5.90 -7.53
C ARG A 77 -7.09 -6.13 -8.60
N ASN A 78 -7.47 -5.96 -9.87
CA ASN A 78 -6.55 -6.13 -10.99
C ASN A 78 -5.67 -4.89 -11.23
N GLY A 79 -6.13 -3.72 -10.81
CA GLY A 79 -5.50 -2.44 -11.09
C GLY A 79 -4.73 -1.86 -9.89
N PRO A 80 -4.27 -0.60 -10.02
CA PRO A 80 -3.42 0.03 -9.02
C PRO A 80 -4.17 0.40 -7.73
N LEU A 81 -5.51 0.56 -7.77
CA LEU A 81 -6.32 0.86 -6.58
C LEU A 81 -6.11 -0.14 -5.44
N TYR A 82 -6.03 -1.44 -5.75
CA TYR A 82 -5.76 -2.44 -4.72
C TYR A 82 -4.39 -2.22 -4.08
N GLY A 83 -3.35 -1.99 -4.90
CA GLY A 83 -2.01 -1.67 -4.43
C GLY A 83 -1.97 -0.45 -3.51
N VAL A 84 -2.47 0.70 -3.96
CA VAL A 84 -2.41 1.93 -3.15
C VAL A 84 -3.24 1.82 -1.88
N SER A 85 -4.35 1.07 -1.88
CA SER A 85 -5.15 0.83 -0.67
C SER A 85 -4.40 0.02 0.39
N ILE A 86 -3.48 -0.86 -0.02
CA ILE A 86 -2.61 -1.60 0.90
C ILE A 86 -1.59 -0.66 1.53
N VAL A 87 -1.01 0.28 0.77
CA VAL A 87 -0.11 1.30 1.33
C VAL A 87 -0.81 2.14 2.40
N GLU A 88 -1.97 2.70 2.05
CA GLU A 88 -2.80 3.50 2.96
C GLU A 88 -3.13 2.70 4.24
N ALA A 89 -3.63 1.47 4.09
CA ALA A 89 -4.04 0.66 5.23
C ALA A 89 -2.86 0.34 6.15
N ILE A 90 -1.70 -0.01 5.59
CA ILE A 90 -0.50 -0.34 6.38
C ILE A 90 0.03 0.91 7.09
N ALA A 91 0.20 2.03 6.38
CA ALA A 91 0.72 3.27 6.96
C ALA A 91 -0.15 3.73 8.15
N ARG A 92 -1.46 3.83 7.94
CA ARG A 92 -2.41 4.23 9.00
C ARG A 92 -2.51 3.21 10.13
N THR A 93 -2.33 1.92 9.87
CA THR A 93 -2.25 0.89 10.92
C THR A 93 -1.07 1.14 11.87
N TYR A 94 0.11 1.49 11.35
CA TYR A 94 1.26 1.82 12.20
C TYR A 94 1.05 3.13 12.98
N GLU A 95 0.37 4.12 12.41
CA GLU A 95 -0.02 5.33 13.16
C GLU A 95 -1.01 5.03 14.29
N LEU A 96 -2.03 4.21 14.04
CA LEU A 96 -2.97 3.75 15.05
C LEU A 96 -2.26 2.98 16.18
N ALA A 97 -1.30 2.12 15.84
CA ALA A 97 -0.53 1.40 16.84
C ALA A 97 0.27 2.34 17.75
N ARG A 98 0.84 3.43 17.19
CA ARG A 98 1.51 4.48 17.97
C ARG A 98 0.51 5.27 18.83
N LYS A 99 -0.65 5.65 18.27
CA LYS A 99 -1.74 6.36 18.98
C LYS A 99 -2.22 5.57 20.19
N GLU A 100 -2.47 4.27 20.02
CA GLU A 100 -2.96 3.39 21.08
C GLU A 100 -1.85 2.85 21.99
N ASN A 101 -0.58 3.06 21.60
CA ASN A 101 0.62 2.59 22.28
C ASN A 101 0.55 1.06 22.55
N VAL A 102 0.44 0.32 21.43
CA VAL A 102 0.42 -1.15 21.35
C VAL A 102 1.48 -1.67 20.37
N ASN A 103 1.82 -2.95 20.49
CA ASN A 103 2.89 -3.58 19.70
C ASN A 103 2.34 -4.27 18.44
N ILE A 104 2.28 -3.56 17.30
CA ILE A 104 1.99 -4.18 16.00
C ILE A 104 3.25 -4.82 15.40
N GLN A 105 3.19 -6.10 15.04
CA GLN A 105 4.29 -6.82 14.37
C GLN A 105 4.10 -6.90 12.84
N GLY A 106 2.87 -6.87 12.38
CA GLY A 106 2.59 -6.87 10.95
C GLY A 106 1.15 -7.24 10.62
N ALA A 107 0.90 -7.29 9.31
CA ALA A 107 -0.39 -7.61 8.75
C ALA A 107 -0.24 -8.62 7.60
N VAL A 108 -1.11 -9.61 7.59
CA VAL A 108 -1.20 -10.60 6.53
C VAL A 108 -2.18 -10.08 5.48
N THR A 109 -1.74 -10.06 4.23
CA THR A 109 -2.65 -9.96 3.08
C THR A 109 -3.13 -11.36 2.72
N TRP A 110 -4.43 -11.58 2.84
CA TRP A 110 -5.05 -12.88 2.59
C TRP A 110 -5.38 -12.99 1.09
N ALA A 111 -4.35 -13.18 0.28
CA ALA A 111 -4.41 -13.38 -1.16
C ALA A 111 -3.96 -14.80 -1.53
N PHE A 112 -4.49 -15.33 -2.63
CA PHE A 112 -4.23 -16.71 -3.07
C PHE A 112 -3.75 -16.78 -4.50
N GLU A 113 -3.16 -17.93 -4.84
CA GLU A 113 -3.00 -18.37 -6.20
C GLU A 113 -4.27 -19.09 -6.67
N PHE A 114 -4.73 -18.78 -7.88
CA PHE A 114 -5.89 -19.42 -8.50
C PHE A 114 -5.50 -19.97 -9.87
N GLU A 115 -5.33 -21.29 -9.94
CA GLU A 115 -4.96 -21.99 -11.17
C GLU A 115 -6.14 -22.09 -12.16
N ASP A 116 -5.81 -22.14 -13.45
CA ASP A 116 -6.77 -22.32 -14.56
C ASP A 116 -7.92 -21.31 -14.58
N GLN A 117 -7.68 -20.09 -14.08
CA GLN A 117 -8.66 -19.01 -14.07
C GLN A 117 -8.45 -18.02 -15.23
N PRO A 118 -9.53 -17.36 -15.69
CA PRO A 118 -9.41 -16.26 -16.64
C PRO A 118 -8.41 -15.19 -16.17
N TYR A 119 -7.67 -14.61 -17.11
CA TYR A 119 -6.79 -13.47 -16.84
C TYR A 119 -7.59 -12.32 -16.24
N PHE A 120 -7.08 -11.75 -15.15
CA PHE A 120 -7.68 -10.60 -14.47
C PHE A 120 -9.15 -10.81 -14.06
N ALA A 121 -9.49 -12.02 -13.60
CA ALA A 121 -10.86 -12.38 -13.18
C ALA A 121 -11.39 -11.66 -11.92
N GLY A 122 -10.59 -10.78 -11.29
CA GLY A 122 -10.98 -10.06 -10.08
C GLY A 122 -10.87 -10.88 -8.79
N PHE A 123 -10.10 -11.97 -8.80
CA PHE A 123 -9.72 -12.65 -7.56
C PHE A 123 -8.77 -11.79 -6.75
N ARG A 124 -8.78 -11.95 -5.42
CA ARG A 124 -7.74 -11.37 -4.59
C ARG A 124 -6.50 -12.26 -4.62
N GLN A 125 -5.60 -11.90 -5.52
CA GLN A 125 -4.37 -12.60 -5.86
C GLN A 125 -3.24 -11.59 -6.05
N LEU A 126 -2.00 -12.07 -6.11
CA LEU A 126 -0.83 -11.21 -6.38
C LEU A 126 -0.33 -11.34 -7.82
N ALA A 127 -0.74 -12.40 -8.52
CA ALA A 127 -0.46 -12.63 -9.93
C ALA A 127 -1.66 -13.34 -10.58
N THR A 128 -1.81 -13.21 -11.90
CA THR A 128 -2.79 -13.93 -12.70
C THR A 128 -2.06 -14.67 -13.82
N ASN A 129 -2.12 -16.01 -13.82
CA ASN A 129 -1.45 -16.85 -14.82
C ASN A 129 0.05 -16.52 -15.02
N GLY A 130 0.75 -16.23 -13.92
CA GLY A 130 2.17 -15.85 -13.92
C GLY A 130 2.47 -14.38 -14.28
N ILE A 131 1.44 -13.56 -14.51
CA ILE A 131 1.59 -12.10 -14.69
C ILE A 131 1.33 -11.40 -13.36
N ASP A 132 2.32 -10.68 -12.84
CA ASP A 132 2.18 -9.94 -11.58
C ASP A 132 1.07 -8.89 -11.67
N LEU A 133 0.27 -8.77 -10.60
CA LEU A 133 -0.68 -7.67 -10.44
C LEU A 133 0.03 -6.47 -9.79
N ALA A 134 -0.51 -5.27 -10.03
CA ALA A 134 0.07 -4.02 -9.53
C ALA A 134 0.31 -4.02 -8.01
N VAL A 135 -0.56 -4.69 -7.24
CA VAL A 135 -0.41 -4.86 -5.78
C VAL A 135 0.89 -5.58 -5.37
N LEU A 136 1.41 -6.51 -6.17
CA LEU A 136 2.66 -7.20 -5.85
C LEU A 136 3.85 -6.22 -5.88
N ASN A 137 3.81 -5.24 -6.78
CA ASN A 137 4.82 -4.19 -6.86
C ASN A 137 4.79 -3.25 -5.64
N VAL A 138 3.62 -3.06 -5.03
CA VAL A 138 3.51 -2.37 -3.73
C VAL A 138 4.18 -3.16 -2.62
N PHE A 139 3.98 -4.48 -2.52
CA PHE A 139 4.69 -5.30 -1.53
C PHE A 139 6.19 -5.29 -1.74
N ARG A 140 6.66 -5.30 -3.00
CA ARG A 140 8.08 -5.15 -3.32
C ARG A 140 8.63 -3.82 -2.80
N MET A 141 7.93 -2.70 -3.03
CA MET A 141 8.34 -1.38 -2.53
C MET A 141 8.29 -1.29 -1.01
N LEU A 142 7.25 -1.81 -0.35
CA LEU A 142 7.18 -1.88 1.11
C LEU A 142 8.33 -2.70 1.70
N GLY A 143 8.68 -3.84 1.08
CA GLY A 143 9.81 -4.68 1.49
C GLY A 143 11.19 -4.06 1.27
N MET A 144 11.27 -2.94 0.55
CA MET A 144 12.50 -2.16 0.40
C MET A 144 12.70 -1.14 1.52
N LEU A 145 11.67 -0.81 2.31
CA LEU A 145 11.78 0.08 3.47
C LEU A 145 12.55 -0.61 4.60
N ARG A 146 13.68 -0.04 4.99
CA ARG A 146 14.59 -0.62 6.01
C ARG A 146 15.00 0.37 7.08
N GLY A 147 15.36 -0.19 8.24
CA GLY A 147 15.89 0.56 9.38
C GLY A 147 14.81 1.25 10.19
N ASP A 148 15.14 2.43 10.71
CA ASP A 148 14.30 3.17 11.65
C ASP A 148 13.31 4.08 10.92
N TRP A 149 12.13 4.27 11.49
CA TRP A 149 11.15 5.25 11.00
C TRP A 149 11.75 6.67 11.01
N VAL A 150 11.48 7.42 9.95
CA VAL A 150 11.78 8.85 9.84
C VAL A 150 10.45 9.60 9.86
N GLU A 151 10.44 10.74 10.55
CA GLU A 151 9.29 11.62 10.56
C GLU A 151 8.99 12.15 9.15
N THR A 152 7.73 12.08 8.76
CA THR A 152 7.21 12.64 7.50
C THR A 152 6.07 13.60 7.83
N THR A 153 5.95 14.65 7.01
CA THR A 153 4.79 15.53 7.01
C THR A 153 4.42 15.80 5.56
N CYS A 154 3.12 15.88 5.26
CA CYS A 154 2.64 16.20 3.93
C CYS A 154 1.42 17.12 4.03
N THR A 155 1.40 18.19 3.24
CA THR A 155 0.26 19.11 3.17
C THR A 155 -0.98 18.51 2.52
N GLY A 156 -0.81 17.40 1.79
CA GLY A 156 -1.91 16.63 1.18
C GLY A 156 -2.44 15.49 2.06
N ALA A 157 -1.81 15.22 3.21
CA ALA A 157 -2.21 14.14 4.11
C ALA A 157 -3.54 14.48 4.77
N GLN A 158 -4.47 13.52 4.74
CA GLN A 158 -5.71 13.63 5.51
C GLN A 158 -5.43 13.29 6.99
N PRO A 159 -6.05 13.99 7.96
CA PRO A 159 -5.89 13.64 9.36
C PRO A 159 -6.32 12.20 9.64
N LEU A 160 -5.53 11.46 10.44
CA LEU A 160 -5.80 10.05 10.76
C LEU A 160 -7.24 9.82 11.24
N ASP A 161 -7.73 10.66 12.16
CA ASP A 161 -9.10 10.54 12.68
C ASP A 161 -10.17 10.75 11.60
N ASP A 162 -9.92 11.62 10.60
CA ASP A 162 -10.84 11.83 9.49
C ASP A 162 -10.83 10.63 8.54
N VAL A 163 -9.67 10.05 8.24
CA VAL A 163 -9.56 8.81 7.44
C VAL A 163 -10.27 7.64 8.14
N VAL A 164 -10.06 7.49 9.45
CA VAL A 164 -10.72 6.43 10.24
C VAL A 164 -12.24 6.62 10.25
N ASN A 165 -12.74 7.83 10.49
CA ASN A 165 -14.18 8.06 10.67
C ASN A 165 -14.94 8.14 9.34
N ASN A 166 -14.38 8.84 8.36
CA ASN A 166 -15.07 9.22 7.13
C ASN A 166 -14.54 8.50 5.89
N SER A 167 -13.41 7.81 6.00
CA SER A 167 -12.68 7.24 4.86
C SER A 167 -12.23 8.34 3.87
N VAL A 168 -11.49 7.98 2.83
CA VAL A 168 -10.89 8.95 1.88
C VAL A 168 -11.85 9.21 0.72
N THR A 169 -12.97 9.87 1.01
CA THR A 169 -14.07 10.10 0.04
C THR A 169 -14.21 11.54 -0.44
N ALA A 170 -13.56 12.51 0.21
CA ALA A 170 -13.66 13.93 -0.10
C ALA A 170 -12.45 14.42 -0.90
N LEU A 171 -11.31 14.59 -0.23
CA LEU A 171 -10.03 14.89 -0.85
C LEU A 171 -9.18 13.62 -0.93
N PRO A 172 -8.31 13.49 -1.94
CA PRO A 172 -7.34 12.41 -1.94
C PRO A 172 -6.41 12.55 -0.72
N ASP A 173 -5.99 11.41 -0.20
CA ASP A 173 -4.96 11.32 0.80
C ASP A 173 -3.62 11.14 0.11
N VAL A 174 -2.85 12.22 0.07
CA VAL A 174 -1.50 12.24 -0.49
C VAL A 174 -0.54 12.34 0.67
N ASP A 175 0.16 11.25 0.96
CA ASP A 175 1.00 11.18 2.15
C ASP A 175 2.21 10.28 1.91
N ALA A 176 3.12 10.25 2.88
CA ALA A 176 4.38 9.55 2.78
C ALA A 176 4.77 8.87 4.09
N ILE A 177 5.47 7.74 3.95
CA ILE A 177 6.25 7.14 5.04
C ILE A 177 7.71 7.08 4.63
N ALA A 178 8.60 7.17 5.62
CA ALA A 178 10.02 7.07 5.37
C ALA A 178 10.74 6.24 6.43
N THR A 179 11.82 5.59 6.00
CA THR A 179 12.74 4.88 6.87
C THR A 179 14.18 5.25 6.55
N ARG A 180 15.09 5.01 7.50
CA ARG A 180 16.51 5.25 7.35
C ARG A 180 17.33 4.07 7.81
N ASP A 181 18.25 3.64 6.96
CA ASP A 181 19.28 2.64 7.27
C ASP A 181 20.67 3.22 6.94
N GLY A 182 21.40 3.65 7.97
CA GLY A 182 22.72 4.25 7.81
C GLY A 182 22.73 5.54 6.96
N ARG A 183 23.20 5.43 5.72
CA ARG A 183 23.27 6.53 4.74
C ARG A 183 22.28 6.36 3.59
N GLU A 184 21.21 5.61 3.84
CA GLU A 184 20.09 5.43 2.94
C GLU A 184 18.82 5.94 3.61
N ILE A 185 18.04 6.76 2.90
CA ILE A 185 16.66 7.12 3.28
C ILE A 185 15.75 6.61 2.17
N ASP A 186 14.70 5.90 2.57
CA ASP A 186 13.66 5.41 1.69
C ASP A 186 12.38 6.17 1.97
N VAL A 187 11.79 6.81 0.95
CA VAL A 187 10.53 7.55 1.07
C VAL A 187 9.49 6.93 0.14
N LEU A 188 8.41 6.41 0.72
CA LEU A 188 7.27 5.89 -0.02
C LEU A 188 6.16 6.94 -0.11
N VAL A 189 6.07 7.54 -1.30
CA VAL A 189 5.02 8.36 -1.93
C VAL A 189 3.66 7.69 -2.18
N TRP A 190 2.50 8.12 -1.71
CA TRP A 190 1.22 7.64 -2.31
C TRP A 190 0.17 8.73 -2.55
N ASN A 191 -0.79 8.44 -3.44
CA ASN A 191 -1.95 9.28 -3.73
C ASN A 191 -3.21 8.41 -3.77
N TYR A 192 -3.90 8.33 -2.64
CA TYR A 192 -5.04 7.46 -2.41
C TYR A 192 -6.38 8.21 -2.45
N HIS A 193 -7.42 7.55 -2.94
CA HIS A 193 -8.80 7.96 -2.79
C HIS A 193 -9.67 6.70 -2.87
N ASP A 194 -10.79 6.65 -2.15
CA ASP A 194 -11.66 5.46 -2.13
C ASP A 194 -12.31 5.18 -3.49
N ASP A 195 -12.66 6.24 -4.23
CA ASP A 195 -13.33 6.12 -5.53
C ASP A 195 -12.38 5.72 -6.66
N ASP A 196 -12.76 4.67 -7.36
CA ASP A 196 -12.12 4.21 -8.60
C ASP A 196 -12.54 5.07 -9.80
N VAL A 197 -12.15 6.34 -9.78
CA VAL A 197 -12.46 7.30 -10.85
C VAL A 197 -11.23 8.10 -11.25
N PRO A 198 -11.11 8.51 -12.53
CA PRO A 198 -10.05 9.40 -12.99
C PRO A 198 -10.00 10.70 -12.18
N ALA A 199 -8.79 11.20 -11.97
CA ALA A 199 -8.53 12.49 -11.37
C ALA A 199 -7.19 13.04 -11.85
N GLU A 200 -7.02 14.35 -11.71
CA GLU A 200 -5.75 15.00 -12.00
C GLU A 200 -4.63 14.46 -11.09
N PRO A 201 -3.43 14.26 -11.62
CA PRO A 201 -2.27 13.93 -10.81
C PRO A 201 -1.94 15.00 -9.76
N ALA A 202 -1.49 14.57 -8.59
CA ALA A 202 -0.96 15.46 -7.57
C ALA A 202 0.46 15.92 -7.95
N SER A 203 0.75 17.21 -7.81
CA SER A 203 2.11 17.73 -7.91
C SER A 203 2.81 17.58 -6.57
N ILE A 204 3.91 16.83 -6.52
CA ILE A 204 4.66 16.52 -5.31
C ILE A 204 5.98 17.29 -5.33
N HIS A 205 6.22 18.06 -4.26
CA HIS A 205 7.50 18.65 -3.93
C HIS A 205 8.05 17.91 -2.70
N LEU A 206 8.99 16.98 -2.92
CA LEU A 206 9.60 16.21 -1.84
C LEU A 206 10.87 16.92 -1.36
N GLU A 207 10.90 17.30 -0.08
CA GLU A 207 12.08 17.83 0.60
C GLU A 207 12.63 16.82 1.61
N ILE A 208 13.94 16.55 1.53
CA ILE A 208 14.66 15.72 2.49
C ILE A 208 15.69 16.60 3.18
N THR A 209 15.50 16.86 4.46
CA THR A 209 16.33 17.75 5.27
C THR A 209 17.40 16.98 6.06
N HIS A 210 18.33 17.72 6.66
CA HIS A 210 19.39 17.17 7.53
C HIS A 210 20.32 16.14 6.86
N LEU A 211 20.52 16.25 5.55
CA LEU A 211 21.44 15.41 4.80
C LEU A 211 22.91 15.80 5.05
N GLY A 212 23.71 14.82 5.45
CA GLY A 212 25.14 14.97 5.74
C GLY A 212 26.07 14.85 4.52
N ALA A 213 25.57 15.07 3.30
CA ALA A 213 26.32 14.94 2.06
C ALA A 213 26.13 16.16 1.14
N LYS A 214 27.02 16.32 0.15
CA LYS A 214 26.88 17.37 -0.88
C LYS A 214 26.02 16.92 -2.07
N ARG A 215 25.90 15.61 -2.27
CA ARG A 215 25.13 14.98 -3.33
C ARG A 215 24.56 13.67 -2.81
N VAL A 216 23.36 13.32 -3.25
CA VAL A 216 22.72 12.03 -2.99
C VAL A 216 22.37 11.38 -4.32
N ARG A 217 22.51 10.06 -4.44
CA ARG A 217 22.05 9.30 -5.60
C ARG A 217 20.63 8.82 -5.34
N THR A 218 19.76 8.89 -6.34
CA THR A 218 18.42 8.30 -6.24
C THR A 218 18.28 6.98 -6.99
N GLU A 219 17.46 6.11 -6.41
CA GLU A 219 16.82 4.99 -7.08
C GLU A 219 15.31 5.12 -6.85
N MET A 220 14.51 5.01 -7.92
CA MET A 220 13.11 5.41 -7.89
C MET A 220 12.26 4.33 -8.54
N PHE A 221 11.20 3.90 -7.88
CA PHE A 221 10.31 2.84 -8.34
C PHE A 221 8.86 3.29 -8.27
N ARG A 222 8.07 2.96 -9.29
CA ARG A 222 6.71 3.49 -9.45
C ARG A 222 5.71 2.39 -9.75
N MET A 223 4.51 2.53 -9.19
CA MET A 223 3.33 1.75 -9.54
C MET A 223 2.16 2.74 -9.70
N ASP A 224 1.53 2.75 -10.87
CA ASP A 224 0.34 3.56 -11.15
C ASP A 224 -0.48 2.98 -12.32
N ALA A 225 -1.32 3.80 -12.96
CA ALA A 225 -2.12 3.38 -14.10
C ALA A 225 -1.27 2.92 -15.31
N ASP A 226 -0.06 3.46 -15.46
CA ASP A 226 0.77 3.30 -16.65
C ASP A 226 2.12 2.60 -16.35
N HIS A 227 2.49 2.46 -15.07
CA HIS A 227 3.75 1.85 -14.63
C HIS A 227 3.51 0.66 -13.69
N SER A 228 4.29 -0.41 -13.87
CA SER A 228 4.26 -1.62 -13.03
C SER A 228 2.85 -2.24 -12.90
N ASN A 229 2.10 -2.19 -13.99
CA ASN A 229 0.69 -2.56 -14.06
C ASN A 229 0.34 -3.13 -15.44
N ALA A 230 0.32 -4.45 -15.56
CA ALA A 230 -0.06 -5.13 -16.80
C ALA A 230 -1.57 -5.10 -17.10
N PHE A 231 -2.43 -4.73 -16.15
CA PHE A 231 -3.88 -4.74 -16.38
C PHE A 231 -4.30 -3.66 -17.39
N THR A 232 -3.66 -2.50 -17.37
CA THR A 232 -3.91 -1.44 -18.36
C THR A 232 -3.53 -1.90 -19.76
N LEU A 233 -2.36 -2.53 -19.91
CA LEU A 233 -1.90 -3.09 -21.19
C LEU A 233 -2.78 -4.25 -21.66
N TRP A 234 -3.17 -5.15 -20.77
CA TRP A 234 -4.08 -6.24 -21.11
C TRP A 234 -5.44 -5.74 -21.63
N LYS A 235 -5.97 -4.66 -21.05
CA LYS A 235 -7.19 -3.99 -21.58
C LYS A 235 -6.97 -3.43 -22.98
N SER A 236 -5.82 -2.82 -23.27
CA SER A 236 -5.53 -2.25 -24.59
C SER A 236 -5.26 -3.32 -25.66
N MET A 237 -4.91 -4.54 -25.25
CA MET A 237 -4.80 -5.73 -26.11
C MET A 237 -6.15 -6.41 -26.42
N ASP A 238 -7.27 -5.76 -26.13
CA ASP A 238 -8.62 -6.33 -26.23
C ASP A 238 -8.83 -7.55 -25.32
N ARG A 239 -8.24 -7.50 -24.12
CA ARG A 239 -8.53 -8.42 -23.00
C ARG A 239 -8.31 -9.92 -23.33
N PRO A 240 -7.17 -10.32 -23.92
CA PRO A 240 -6.96 -11.68 -24.39
C PRO A 240 -6.98 -12.68 -23.22
N GLN A 241 -7.74 -13.77 -23.37
CA GLN A 241 -7.73 -14.91 -22.43
C GLN A 241 -6.72 -16.00 -22.80
N LYS A 242 -6.14 -15.88 -24.00
CA LYS A 242 -5.07 -16.74 -24.52
C LYS A 242 -4.04 -15.85 -25.19
N PRO A 243 -3.27 -15.05 -24.42
CA PRO A 243 -2.27 -14.17 -25.00
C PRO A 243 -1.27 -14.97 -25.83
N THR A 244 -0.91 -14.44 -27.00
CA THR A 244 0.19 -14.97 -27.80
C THR A 244 1.51 -14.91 -27.03
N PRO A 245 2.54 -15.68 -27.41
CA PRO A 245 3.85 -15.58 -26.75
C PRO A 245 4.41 -14.15 -26.69
N ALA A 246 4.23 -13.35 -27.76
CA ALA A 246 4.65 -11.96 -27.79
C ALA A 246 3.84 -11.08 -26.83
N GLN A 247 2.51 -11.23 -26.79
CA GLN A 247 1.67 -10.52 -25.82
C GLN A 247 2.04 -10.90 -24.38
N ARG A 248 2.37 -12.18 -24.13
CA ARG A 248 2.78 -12.65 -22.80
C ARG A 248 4.05 -11.95 -22.32
N VAL A 249 5.08 -11.85 -23.17
CA VAL A 249 6.31 -11.10 -22.86
C VAL A 249 5.99 -9.63 -22.53
N GLN A 250 5.16 -8.98 -23.34
CA GLN A 250 4.77 -7.59 -23.11
C GLN A 250 4.00 -7.42 -21.78
N LEU A 251 3.13 -8.37 -21.41
CA LEU A 251 2.44 -8.37 -20.13
C LEU A 251 3.41 -8.57 -18.95
N GLU A 252 4.36 -9.50 -19.06
CA GLU A 252 5.38 -9.73 -18.03
C GLU A 252 6.26 -8.49 -17.81
N GLU A 253 6.72 -7.87 -18.89
CA GLU A 253 7.51 -6.63 -18.85
C GLU A 253 6.73 -5.46 -18.23
N SER A 254 5.46 -5.30 -18.60
CA SER A 254 4.58 -4.27 -18.04
C SER A 254 4.19 -4.54 -16.58
N ALA A 255 4.23 -5.80 -16.13
CA ALA A 255 3.90 -6.22 -14.78
C ALA A 255 5.08 -6.07 -13.80
N ALA A 256 6.32 -6.12 -14.29
CA ALA A 256 7.50 -5.99 -13.46
C ALA A 256 7.56 -4.63 -12.76
N LEU A 257 8.21 -4.58 -11.58
CA LEU A 257 8.45 -3.32 -10.89
C LEU A 257 9.39 -2.44 -11.73
N GLN A 258 8.83 -1.38 -12.30
CA GLN A 258 9.53 -0.43 -13.14
C GLN A 258 10.33 0.55 -12.28
N ARG A 259 11.52 0.87 -12.79
CA ARG A 259 12.45 1.81 -12.20
C ARG A 259 12.52 3.06 -13.07
N ASP A 260 12.28 4.21 -12.47
CA ASP A 260 12.47 5.50 -13.13
C ASP A 260 13.98 5.81 -13.23
N PRO A 261 14.40 6.59 -14.25
CA PRO A 261 15.79 7.01 -14.38
C PRO A 261 16.30 7.70 -13.11
N GLY A 262 17.22 7.04 -12.41
CA GLY A 262 17.88 7.60 -11.23
C GLY A 262 18.65 8.86 -11.58
N ARG A 263 18.72 9.81 -10.64
CA ARG A 263 19.50 11.04 -10.79
C ARG A 263 20.24 11.37 -9.52
N ALA A 264 21.33 12.10 -9.66
CA ALA A 264 22.06 12.63 -8.52
C ALA A 264 21.49 14.00 -8.16
N LEU A 265 20.96 14.14 -6.96
CA LEU A 265 20.44 15.41 -6.44
C LEU A 265 21.58 16.16 -5.73
N ALA A 266 21.66 17.47 -5.99
CA ALA A 266 22.53 18.34 -5.21
C ALA A 266 21.89 18.60 -3.84
N VAL A 267 22.72 18.63 -2.80
CA VAL A 267 22.28 18.98 -1.46
C VAL A 267 22.70 20.42 -1.19
N HIS A 268 21.71 21.28 -0.95
CA HIS A 268 21.90 22.69 -0.62
C HIS A 268 21.45 22.92 0.82
N HIS A 269 22.33 23.47 1.66
CA HIS A 269 22.02 23.73 3.08
C HIS A 269 21.46 22.52 3.83
N THR A 270 22.00 21.32 3.56
CA THR A 270 21.54 20.01 4.09
C THR A 270 20.18 19.53 3.57
N VAL A 271 19.64 20.14 2.53
CA VAL A 271 18.36 19.78 1.91
C VAL A 271 18.58 19.28 0.47
N ALA A 272 17.93 18.17 0.13
CA ALA A 272 17.73 17.75 -1.25
C ALA A 272 16.25 17.83 -1.60
N THR A 273 15.94 18.24 -2.82
CA THR A 273 14.56 18.36 -3.31
C THR A 273 14.35 17.51 -4.55
N LEU A 274 13.13 17.02 -4.72
CA LEU A 274 12.70 16.27 -5.89
C LEU A 274 11.24 16.59 -6.22
N ASP A 275 11.02 17.11 -7.42
CA ASP A 275 9.68 17.36 -7.95
C ASP A 275 9.23 16.25 -8.88
N PHE A 276 7.98 15.81 -8.73
CA PHE A 276 7.33 14.85 -9.62
C PHE A 276 5.81 14.97 -9.57
N SER A 277 5.14 14.46 -10.60
CA SER A 277 3.68 14.35 -10.65
C SER A 277 3.27 12.92 -10.31
N LEU A 278 2.34 12.72 -9.37
CA LEU A 278 1.86 11.41 -8.93
C LEU A 278 0.36 11.24 -9.23
N PRO A 279 -0.01 10.40 -10.22
CA PRO A 279 -1.40 10.10 -10.52
C PRO A 279 -2.17 9.58 -9.30
N ARG A 280 -3.50 9.73 -9.31
CA ARG A 280 -4.36 9.02 -8.37
C ARG A 280 -4.12 7.51 -8.53
N GLN A 281 -4.16 6.79 -7.41
CA GLN A 281 -3.77 5.37 -7.31
C GLN A 281 -2.27 5.10 -7.50
N GLY A 282 -1.45 6.15 -7.56
CA GLY A 282 -0.01 6.05 -7.70
C GLY A 282 0.70 5.81 -6.37
N VAL A 283 1.76 5.01 -6.43
CA VAL A 283 2.74 4.79 -5.36
C VAL A 283 4.14 4.99 -5.93
N TYR A 284 5.00 5.73 -5.22
CA TYR A 284 6.34 6.06 -5.68
C TYR A 284 7.37 5.94 -4.55
N LEU A 285 8.28 4.98 -4.66
CA LEU A 285 9.39 4.81 -3.74
C LEU A 285 10.61 5.57 -4.25
N VAL A 286 11.14 6.48 -3.42
CA VAL A 286 12.39 7.21 -3.68
C VAL A 286 13.42 6.81 -2.63
N LYS A 287 14.46 6.10 -3.05
CA LYS A 287 15.62 5.73 -2.22
C LYS A 287 16.74 6.74 -2.46
N LEU A 288 17.26 7.36 -1.41
CA LEU A 288 18.36 8.33 -1.45
C LEU A 288 19.58 7.77 -0.72
N MET A 289 20.73 7.72 -1.38
CA MET A 289 21.96 7.13 -0.85
C MET A 289 23.15 8.11 -0.91
N TRP A 290 24.00 8.13 0.13
CA TRP A 290 25.23 8.96 0.20
C TRP A 290 26.33 8.40 1.12
#